data_AF-M3ED26-F1
#
_entry.id   AF-M3ED26-F1
#
_cell.length_a   1.000
_cell.length_b   1.000
_cell.length_c   1.000
_cell.angle_alpha   90.00
_cell.angle_beta   90.00
_cell.angle_gamma   90.00
#
_symmetry.space_group_name_H-M   'P 1'
#
loop_
_entity.id
_entity.type
_entity.pdbx_description
1 polymer ?
#
loop_
_entity_poly.entity_id
_entity_poly.type
_entity_poly.pdbx_seq_one_letter_code
_entity_poly.pdbx_strand_id
1 'polypeptide(L)'
;MRDFLVTAEGEWARLEVMVKTWDGDGLDVFLAELAEGFRGWNGTRTWRSLEGDLTLAAEHAGSHVRLTWELHERLLDDEGWRFETTTVHAPGEDMRRLAIEMRTFLESDPL
;
A
#
# COMPACT_ATOMS: atom_id res chain seq x y z
N MET A 1 0.56 17.49 5.68
CA MET A 1 -0.50 16.50 5.91
C MET A 1 -1.24 16.36 4.61
N ARG A 2 -1.30 15.16 4.09
CA ARG A 2 -1.92 14.85 2.80
C ARG A 2 -2.79 13.63 3.01
N ASP A 3 -4.08 13.82 2.82
CA ASP A 3 -5.06 12.77 2.98
C ASP A 3 -5.43 12.26 1.59
N PHE A 4 -5.64 10.96 1.44
CA PHE A 4 -6.17 10.42 0.19
C PHE A 4 -7.27 9.40 0.48
N LEU A 5 -8.27 9.42 -0.40
CA LEU A 5 -9.36 8.46 -0.38
C LEU A 5 -8.87 7.14 -0.97
N VAL A 6 -8.86 6.08 -0.18
CA VAL A 6 -8.66 4.72 -0.67
C VAL A 6 -10.02 4.09 -0.88
N THR A 7 -10.28 3.66 -2.11
CA THR A 7 -11.46 2.86 -2.44
C THR A 7 -11.03 1.40 -2.59
N ALA A 8 -11.66 0.53 -1.81
CA ALA A 8 -11.53 -0.91 -1.95
C ALA A 8 -12.82 -1.48 -2.53
N GLU A 9 -12.69 -2.28 -3.60
CA GLU A 9 -13.82 -2.93 -4.26
C GLU A 9 -13.63 -4.45 -4.20
N GLY A 10 -14.61 -5.14 -3.62
CA GLY A 10 -14.72 -6.60 -3.62
C GLY A 10 -15.99 -7.05 -4.32
N GLU A 11 -16.19 -8.36 -4.40
CA GLU A 11 -17.36 -8.96 -5.07
C GLU A 11 -18.70 -8.50 -4.46
N TRP A 12 -18.71 -8.20 -3.16
CA TRP A 12 -19.94 -7.94 -2.39
C TRP A 12 -19.97 -6.58 -1.70
N ALA A 13 -18.88 -5.81 -1.74
CA ALA A 13 -18.75 -4.57 -1.00
C ALA A 13 -17.81 -3.58 -1.69
N ARG A 14 -18.10 -2.30 -1.51
CA ARG A 14 -17.21 -1.18 -1.79
C ARG A 14 -17.01 -0.39 -0.50
N LEU A 15 -15.76 -0.12 -0.16
CA LEU A 15 -15.38 0.60 1.04
C LEU A 15 -14.55 1.81 0.65
N GLU A 16 -14.74 2.91 1.36
CA GLU A 16 -14.03 4.16 1.14
C GLU A 16 -13.45 4.62 2.48
N VAL A 17 -12.12 4.74 2.53
CA VAL A 17 -11.39 5.16 3.74
C VAL A 17 -10.58 6.39 3.40
N MET A 18 -10.73 7.44 4.21
CA MET A 18 -9.81 8.57 4.16
C MET A 18 -8.56 8.19 4.95
N VAL A 19 -7.45 7.95 4.24
CA VAL A 19 -6.17 7.64 4.88
C VAL A 19 -5.41 8.95 5.10
N LYS A 20 -5.19 9.30 6.36
CA LYS A 20 -4.38 10.48 6.70
C LYS A 20 -2.92 10.11 6.69
N THR A 21 -2.12 10.89 5.95
CA THR A 21 -0.68 10.69 5.88
C THR A 21 0.08 11.99 6.09
N TRP A 22 1.33 11.86 6.50
CA TRP A 22 2.31 12.91 6.40
C TRP A 22 3.15 12.70 5.14
N ASP A 23 2.73 13.34 4.04
CA ASP A 23 3.43 13.25 2.74
C ASP A 23 3.57 11.79 2.26
N GLY A 24 2.50 11.02 2.40
CA GLY A 24 2.46 9.60 2.04
C GLY A 24 3.16 8.66 3.02
N ASP A 25 3.66 9.14 4.16
CA ASP A 25 4.37 8.35 5.19
C ASP A 25 5.50 7.48 4.61
N GLY A 26 6.13 7.92 3.50
CA GLY A 26 7.18 7.20 2.81
C GLY A 26 6.71 5.98 2.00
N LEU A 27 5.43 5.89 1.62
CA LEU A 27 4.88 4.81 0.81
C LEU A 27 5.61 4.67 -0.55
N ASP A 28 5.87 5.78 -1.22
CA ASP A 28 6.61 5.83 -2.48
C ASP A 28 8.05 5.34 -2.32
N VAL A 29 8.72 5.75 -1.23
CA VAL A 29 10.07 5.29 -0.88
C VAL A 29 10.06 3.79 -0.60
N PHE A 30 9.10 3.29 0.17
CA PHE A 30 8.93 1.86 0.43
C PHE A 30 8.79 1.07 -0.88
N LEU A 31 7.90 1.49 -1.78
CA LEU A 31 7.70 0.83 -3.08
C LEU A 31 8.97 0.90 -3.95
N ALA A 32 9.71 2.01 -3.92
CA ALA A 32 10.98 2.15 -4.62
C ALA A 32 12.05 1.17 -4.07
N GLU A 33 12.13 0.99 -2.75
CA GLU A 33 13.04 0.03 -2.13
C GLU A 33 12.72 -1.43 -2.51
N LEU A 34 11.44 -1.76 -2.67
CA LEU A 34 11.02 -3.07 -3.20
C LEU A 34 11.46 -3.26 -4.65
N ALA A 35 11.38 -2.22 -5.48
CA ALA A 35 11.84 -2.24 -6.86
C ALA A 35 13.36 -2.45 -6.97
N GLU A 36 14.15 -1.80 -6.11
CA GLU A 36 15.61 -2.01 -6.04
C GLU A 36 15.96 -3.41 -5.49
N GLY A 37 15.08 -3.99 -4.67
CA GLY A 37 15.14 -5.37 -4.19
C GLY A 37 14.82 -6.45 -5.23
N PHE A 38 14.79 -6.15 -6.54
CA PHE A 38 14.33 -7.08 -7.60
C PHE A 38 15.05 -8.43 -7.68
N ARG A 39 16.25 -8.56 -7.09
CA ARG A 39 16.97 -9.84 -7.00
C ARG A 39 16.41 -10.77 -5.91
N GLY A 40 15.50 -10.26 -5.10
CA GLY A 40 14.87 -10.94 -3.98
C GLY A 40 15.31 -10.43 -2.62
N TRP A 41 14.44 -10.66 -1.64
CA TRP A 41 14.71 -10.50 -0.22
C TRP A 41 14.04 -11.64 0.56
N ASN A 42 14.49 -11.87 1.80
CA ASN A 42 13.89 -12.85 2.69
C ASN A 42 12.88 -12.17 3.62
N GLY A 43 11.80 -12.89 3.94
CA GLY A 43 10.75 -12.43 4.84
C GLY A 43 9.85 -11.35 4.25
N THR A 44 8.95 -10.85 5.09
CA THR A 44 7.96 -9.84 4.72
C THR A 44 8.50 -8.45 5.06
N ARG A 45 8.38 -7.52 4.11
CA ARG A 45 8.63 -6.09 4.34
C ARG A 45 7.29 -5.40 4.51
N THR A 46 7.16 -4.55 5.52
CA THR A 46 5.88 -3.92 5.84
C THR A 46 5.98 -2.41 5.82
N TRP A 47 4.92 -1.77 5.36
CA TRP A 47 4.68 -0.34 5.50
C TRP A 47 3.29 -0.12 6.13
N ARG A 48 3.11 1.01 6.82
CA ARG A 48 1.81 1.43 7.33
C ARG A 48 1.70 2.95 7.29
N SER A 49 0.48 3.45 7.09
CA SER A 49 0.19 4.87 7.28
C SER A 49 0.37 5.28 8.75
N LEU A 50 0.43 6.59 9.00
CA LEU A 50 0.64 7.16 10.33
C LEU A 50 -0.41 6.68 11.34
N GLU A 51 -1.69 6.69 10.95
CA GLU A 51 -2.80 6.23 11.81
C GLU A 51 -2.99 4.70 11.76
N GLY A 52 -2.36 4.02 10.78
CA GLY A 52 -2.38 2.57 10.63
C GLY A 52 -3.62 2.02 9.94
N ASP A 53 -4.47 2.88 9.39
CA ASP A 53 -5.70 2.50 8.68
C ASP A 53 -5.43 1.85 7.32
N LEU A 54 -4.22 2.04 6.77
CA LEU A 54 -3.71 1.32 5.60
C LEU A 54 -2.36 0.70 5.92
N THR A 55 -2.24 -0.60 5.69
CA THR A 55 -0.97 -1.33 5.78
C THR A 55 -0.68 -2.09 4.50
N LEU A 56 0.61 -2.23 4.19
CA LEU A 56 1.12 -3.01 3.08
C LEU A 56 2.11 -4.05 3.61
N ALA A 57 1.96 -5.29 3.16
CA ALA A 57 2.92 -6.36 3.37
C ALA A 57 3.45 -6.85 2.02
N ALA A 58 4.77 -6.90 1.89
CA ALA A 58 5.45 -7.24 0.65
C ALA A 58 6.32 -8.49 0.81
N GLU A 59 6.09 -9.47 -0.05
CA GLU A 59 6.86 -10.72 -0.11
C GLU A 59 7.42 -10.95 -1.51
N HIS A 60 8.69 -11.33 -1.58
CA HIS A 60 9.32 -11.71 -2.84
C HIS A 60 9.24 -13.22 -3.05
N ALA A 61 8.41 -13.65 -4.00
CA ALA A 61 8.17 -15.06 -4.31
C ALA A 61 9.07 -15.58 -5.47
N GLY A 62 10.23 -14.96 -5.66
CA GLY A 62 11.24 -15.33 -6.66
C GLY A 62 10.96 -14.75 -8.04
N SER A 63 9.81 -15.05 -8.62
CA SER A 63 9.41 -14.54 -9.95
C SER A 63 8.50 -13.30 -9.92
N HIS A 64 8.00 -12.94 -8.74
CA HIS A 64 7.03 -11.87 -8.53
C HIS A 64 7.12 -11.34 -7.10
N VAL A 65 6.61 -10.13 -6.92
CA VAL A 65 6.36 -9.51 -5.62
C VAL A 65 4.86 -9.56 -5.35
N ARG A 66 4.47 -10.06 -4.19
CA ARG A 66 3.10 -9.99 -3.69
C ARG A 66 3.00 -8.80 -2.75
N LEU A 67 2.08 -7.89 -3.04
CA LEU A 67 1.74 -6.78 -2.16
C LEU A 67 0.34 -7.05 -1.60
N THR A 68 0.27 -7.34 -0.31
CA THR A 68 -1.00 -7.42 0.41
C THR A 68 -1.32 -6.05 0.96
N TRP A 69 -2.45 -5.50 0.52
CA TRP A 69 -3.01 -4.22 0.92
C TRP A 69 -4.12 -4.49 1.92
N GLU A 70 -4.10 -3.75 3.01
CA GLU A 70 -4.96 -4.02 4.14
C GLU A 70 -5.51 -2.71 4.68
N LEU A 71 -6.83 -2.57 4.65
CA LEU A 71 -7.56 -1.45 5.21
C LEU A 71 -8.24 -1.87 6.51
N HIS A 72 -8.21 -0.97 7.49
CA HIS A 72 -8.86 -1.18 8.78
C HIS A 72 -9.64 0.04 9.22
N GLU A 73 -10.71 -0.22 9.97
CA GLU A 73 -11.28 0.77 10.87
C GLU A 73 -10.91 0.40 12.31
N ARG A 74 -10.17 1.28 12.98
CA ARG A 74 -9.92 1.16 14.41
C ARG A 74 -11.06 1.80 15.21
N LEU A 75 -12.05 0.99 15.56
CA LEU A 75 -13.00 1.34 16.61
C LEU A 75 -12.38 1.05 17.99
N LEU A 76 -12.94 1.64 19.06
CA LEU A 76 -12.48 1.44 20.44
C LEU A 76 -12.88 0.05 20.99
N ASP A 77 -13.61 -0.70 20.19
CA ASP A 77 -14.32 -1.94 20.44
C ASP A 77 -13.94 -2.98 19.36
N ASP A 78 -14.03 -4.27 19.68
CA ASP A 78 -13.59 -5.41 18.83
C ASP A 78 -14.46 -5.62 17.55
N GLU A 79 -15.31 -4.64 17.19
CA GLU A 79 -16.23 -4.67 16.05
C GLU A 79 -15.70 -3.93 14.80
N GLY A 80 -14.42 -3.55 14.79
CA GLY A 80 -13.77 -2.95 13.62
C GLY A 80 -13.77 -3.90 12.41
N TRP A 81 -13.80 -3.33 11.20
CA TRP A 81 -13.71 -4.11 9.97
C TRP A 81 -12.28 -4.14 9.42
N ARG A 82 -12.00 -5.17 8.61
CA ARG A 82 -10.76 -5.35 7.85
C ARG A 82 -11.11 -5.71 6.41
N PHE A 83 -10.48 -5.04 5.46
CA PHE A 83 -10.47 -5.43 4.05
C PHE A 83 -9.06 -5.75 3.62
N GLU A 84 -8.88 -6.85 2.89
CA GLU A 84 -7.57 -7.27 2.39
C GLU A 84 -7.67 -7.61 0.91
N THR A 85 -6.66 -7.18 0.14
CA THR A 85 -6.46 -7.63 -1.24
C THR A 85 -4.98 -7.77 -1.56
N THR A 86 -4.64 -8.66 -2.48
CA THR A 86 -3.25 -8.87 -2.91
C THR A 86 -3.10 -8.54 -4.38
N THR A 87 -2.16 -7.64 -4.69
CA THR A 87 -1.70 -7.42 -6.06
C THR A 87 -0.38 -8.15 -6.31
N VAL A 88 -0.17 -8.56 -7.56
CA VAL A 88 1.03 -9.29 -7.98
C VAL A 88 1.75 -8.47 -9.03
N HIS A 89 3.03 -8.21 -8.78
CA HIS A 89 3.88 -7.37 -9.61
C HIS A 89 5.11 -8.12 -10.08
N ALA A 90 5.58 -7.81 -11.29
CA ALA A 90 6.88 -8.30 -11.72
C ALA A 90 7.99 -7.60 -10.89
N PRO A 91 9.06 -8.30 -10.49
CA PRO A 91 10.16 -7.66 -9.79
C PRO A 91 10.85 -6.65 -10.74
N GLY A 92 11.39 -5.56 -10.18
CA GLY A 92 12.10 -4.56 -10.97
C GLY A 92 11.15 -3.55 -11.61
N GLU A 93 11.07 -3.51 -12.94
CA GLU A 93 10.50 -2.37 -13.67
C GLU A 93 9.01 -2.15 -13.41
N ASP A 94 8.23 -3.21 -13.19
CA ASP A 94 6.81 -3.07 -12.84
C ASP A 94 6.64 -2.45 -11.45
N MET A 95 7.39 -2.94 -10.45
CA MET A 95 7.47 -2.29 -9.14
C MET A 95 8.01 -0.86 -9.21
N ARG A 96 8.97 -0.57 -10.10
CA ARG A 96 9.55 0.76 -10.27
C ARG A 96 8.53 1.74 -10.87
N ARG A 97 7.72 1.27 -11.83
CA ARG A 97 6.57 2.02 -12.36
C ARG A 97 5.56 2.32 -11.27
N LEU A 98 5.15 1.33 -10.48
CA LEU A 98 4.23 1.51 -9.36
C LEU A 98 4.75 2.57 -8.37
N ALA A 99 6.04 2.54 -8.02
CA ALA A 99 6.64 3.53 -7.14
C ALA A 99 6.61 4.96 -7.72
N ILE A 100 6.86 5.09 -9.03
CA ILE A 100 6.77 6.39 -9.73
C ILE A 100 5.34 6.90 -9.74
N GLU A 101 4.37 6.06 -10.11
CA GLU A 101 2.95 6.42 -10.16
C GLU A 101 2.44 6.84 -8.78
N MET A 102 2.82 6.11 -7.72
CA MET A 102 2.45 6.47 -6.35
C MET A 102 3.07 7.80 -5.91
N ARG A 103 4.35 8.04 -6.20
CA ARG A 103 4.99 9.33 -5.93
C ARG A 103 4.27 10.47 -6.66
N THR A 104 4.00 10.31 -7.95
CA THR A 104 3.27 11.32 -8.73
C THR A 104 1.88 11.57 -8.15
N PHE A 105 1.17 10.53 -7.72
CA PHE A 105 -0.10 10.67 -7.03
C PHE A 105 0.01 11.45 -5.71
N LEU A 106 1.07 11.20 -4.94
CA LEU A 106 1.36 11.88 -3.67
C LEU A 106 1.92 13.30 -3.83
N GLU A 107 2.42 13.68 -5.01
CA GLU A 107 2.94 15.03 -5.30
C GLU A 107 1.92 15.93 -6.00
N SER A 108 0.97 15.38 -6.77
CA SER A 108 -0.03 16.16 -7.53
C SER A 108 -0.93 17.00 -6.60
N ASP A 109 -1.36 18.22 -6.90
CA ASP A 109 -2.32 18.89 -5.99
C ASP A 109 -3.66 18.11 -5.92
N PRO A 110 -4.34 18.03 -4.75
CA PRO A 110 -5.71 17.53 -4.71
C PRO A 110 -6.58 18.46 -5.58
N LEU A 111 -7.29 17.89 -6.55
CA LEU A 111 -8.28 18.60 -7.37
C LEU A 111 -9.38 19.22 -6.52
#